data_AF-D1GCA0-F1
#
_entry.id   AF-D1GCA0-F1
#
_cell.length_a   1.000
_cell.length_b   1.000
_cell.length_c   1.000
_cell.angle_alpha   90.00
_cell.angle_beta   90.00
_cell.angle_gamma   90.00
#
_symmetry.space_group_name_H-M   'P 1'
#
loop_
_entity.id
_entity.type
_entity.pdbx_description
1 polymer ?
#
loop_
_entity_poly.entity_id
_entity_poly.type
_entity_poly.pdbx_seq_one_letter_code
_entity_poly.pdbx_strand_id
1 'polypeptide(L)'
;GNKWTGDFLDAHTNLTELTESLDLLWRNDISPDKVVMGIAFYSRAFTVADTNCMTPGCRFASGPDAGPCSAQTGILLNSELDDIRTNKSLTPTLDKEAAVQIVTWDNQWATYDDETTFKLRTEFAKNTCLGGVMVWAVSHDTYDGSYSRALAAISPRSNQFKALTVSSDGLTVTEDERVRQCKWTNCGQTCPDDYVAVSRSDPGYRKGELMMDSIDCPK
;
A
#
# COMPACT_ATOMS: atom_id res chain seq x y z
N GLY A 1 -12.61 17.27 -18.78
CA GLY A 1 -11.81 17.76 -17.64
C GLY A 1 -11.03 18.99 -18.05
N ASN A 2 -10.45 19.73 -17.09
CA ASN A 2 -9.45 20.75 -17.42
C ASN A 2 -8.17 20.04 -17.90
N LYS A 3 -7.27 20.74 -18.62
CA LYS A 3 -6.07 20.13 -19.22
C LYS A 3 -5.06 19.53 -18.24
N TRP A 4 -5.21 19.81 -16.95
CA TRP A 4 -4.34 19.40 -15.85
C TRP A 4 -4.96 18.32 -14.95
N THR A 5 -6.29 18.15 -14.99
CA THR A 5 -7.04 17.15 -14.21
C THR A 5 -7.91 16.32 -15.16
N GLY A 6 -7.28 15.84 -16.22
CA GLY A 6 -7.91 14.95 -17.19
C GLY A 6 -8.01 13.51 -16.68
N ASP A 7 -8.67 12.69 -17.48
CA ASP A 7 -8.76 11.23 -17.32
C ASP A 7 -7.46 10.54 -17.77
N PHE A 8 -6.31 11.04 -17.34
CA PHE A 8 -5.00 10.54 -17.75
C PHE A 8 -4.42 9.56 -16.73
N LEU A 9 -3.75 8.52 -17.23
CA LEU A 9 -2.93 7.62 -16.43
C LEU A 9 -1.74 8.40 -15.91
N ASP A 10 -1.61 8.45 -14.59
CA ASP A 10 -0.45 9.01 -13.92
C ASP A 10 -0.25 8.33 -12.57
N ALA A 11 0.95 8.48 -12.02
CA ALA A 11 1.32 7.86 -10.77
C ALA A 11 0.88 8.71 -9.59
N HIS A 12 0.10 8.11 -8.69
CA HIS A 12 -0.34 8.79 -7.46
C HIS A 12 0.80 9.17 -6.49
N THR A 13 1.97 8.58 -6.71
CA THR A 13 3.20 8.76 -5.94
C THR A 13 4.31 9.43 -6.76
N ASN A 14 3.96 10.12 -7.86
CA ASN A 14 4.91 10.78 -8.75
C ASN A 14 5.80 11.78 -7.98
N LEU A 15 7.11 11.48 -7.95
CA LEU A 15 8.09 12.25 -7.19
C LEU A 15 8.26 13.68 -7.71
N THR A 16 8.02 13.92 -9.00
CA THR A 16 8.10 15.26 -9.60
C THR A 16 6.98 16.16 -9.04
N GLU A 17 5.73 15.67 -9.05
CA GLU A 17 4.59 16.38 -8.45
C GLU A 17 4.73 16.53 -6.93
N LEU A 18 5.30 15.53 -6.25
CA LEU A 18 5.61 15.62 -4.83
C LEU A 18 6.61 16.75 -4.56
N THR A 19 7.64 16.89 -5.40
CA THR A 19 8.64 17.95 -5.28
C THR A 19 8.01 19.33 -5.47
N GLU A 20 7.12 19.50 -6.46
CA GLU A 20 6.36 20.75 -6.64
C GLU A 20 5.46 21.05 -5.44
N SER A 21 4.83 20.02 -4.87
CA SER A 21 3.95 20.16 -3.69
C SER A 21 4.73 20.57 -2.44
N LEU A 22 5.96 20.08 -2.25
CA LEU A 22 6.82 20.48 -1.14
C LEU A 22 7.23 21.96 -1.21
N ASP A 23 7.33 22.55 -2.40
CA ASP A 23 7.64 23.98 -2.56
C ASP A 23 6.62 24.88 -1.85
N LEU A 24 5.36 24.44 -1.75
CA LEU A 24 4.34 25.14 -0.96
C LEU A 24 4.69 25.22 0.53
N LEU A 25 5.37 24.21 1.08
CA LEU A 25 5.82 24.22 2.48
C LEU A 25 7.01 25.17 2.66
N TRP A 26 7.95 25.15 1.72
CA TRP A 26 9.16 25.99 1.76
C TRP A 26 8.84 27.48 1.63
N ARG A 27 7.84 27.83 0.83
CA ARG A 27 7.32 29.21 0.73
C ARG A 27 6.68 29.73 2.02
N ASN A 28 6.40 28.85 2.98
CA ASN A 28 5.84 29.19 4.29
C ASN A 28 6.85 28.97 5.44
N ASP A 29 8.15 28.96 5.13
CA ASP A 29 9.24 28.82 6.10
C ASP A 29 9.13 27.56 7.00
N ILE A 30 8.48 26.51 6.49
CA ILE A 30 8.45 25.21 7.18
C ILE A 30 9.83 24.57 7.02
N SER A 31 10.51 24.29 8.13
CA SER A 31 11.81 23.63 8.07
C SER A 31 11.66 22.17 7.59
N PRO A 32 12.51 21.67 6.67
CA PRO A 32 12.36 20.33 6.10
C PRO A 32 12.39 19.18 7.11
N ASP A 33 13.13 19.32 8.21
CA ASP A 33 13.19 18.33 9.29
C ASP A 33 11.86 18.11 10.02
N LYS A 34 10.87 19.00 9.81
CA LYS A 34 9.50 18.86 10.33
C LYS A 34 8.54 18.19 9.35
N VAL A 35 9.00 17.86 8.15
CA VAL A 35 8.18 17.25 7.09
C VAL A 35 8.53 15.77 6.99
N VAL A 36 7.50 14.91 7.01
CA VAL A 36 7.64 13.46 6.87
C VAL A 36 6.98 13.02 5.57
N MET A 37 7.74 12.33 4.72
CA MET A 37 7.26 11.94 3.39
C MET A 37 6.46 10.63 3.45
N GLY A 38 5.27 10.62 2.86
CA GLY A 38 4.44 9.42 2.76
C GLY A 38 4.95 8.43 1.70
N ILE A 39 4.94 7.14 2.05
CA ILE A 39 5.20 5.99 1.19
C ILE A 39 3.92 5.15 1.16
N ALA A 40 3.50 4.71 -0.03
CA ALA A 40 2.29 3.93 -0.21
C ALA A 40 2.61 2.43 -0.24
N PHE A 41 1.96 1.66 0.62
CA PHE A 41 1.90 0.19 0.53
C PHE A 41 0.65 -0.26 -0.24
N TYR A 42 0.17 0.61 -1.11
CA TYR A 42 -0.92 0.33 -2.02
C TYR A 42 -0.61 0.93 -3.36
N SER A 43 -1.35 0.47 -4.35
CA SER A 43 -1.27 0.85 -5.74
C SER A 43 -2.51 1.64 -6.11
N ARG A 44 -2.35 2.61 -7.02
CA ARG A 44 -3.49 3.16 -7.77
C ARG A 44 -3.52 2.49 -9.12
N ALA A 45 -4.69 1.95 -9.44
CA ALA A 45 -4.90 1.19 -10.66
C ALA A 45 -6.13 1.71 -11.41
N PHE A 46 -6.15 1.46 -12.72
CA PHE A 46 -7.12 1.99 -13.66
C PHE A 46 -7.38 0.98 -14.77
N THR A 47 -8.59 0.99 -15.32
CA THR A 47 -8.89 0.36 -16.61
C THR A 47 -8.62 1.38 -17.72
N VAL A 48 -7.76 1.03 -18.67
CA VAL A 48 -7.37 1.92 -19.78
C VAL A 48 -8.51 2.10 -20.78
N ALA A 49 -8.60 3.27 -21.41
CA ALA A 49 -9.58 3.55 -22.44
C ALA A 49 -9.22 2.90 -23.79
N ASP A 50 -7.92 2.71 -24.05
CA ASP A 50 -7.39 2.06 -25.25
C ASP A 50 -6.20 1.18 -24.85
N THR A 51 -6.29 -0.12 -25.10
CA THR A 51 -5.21 -1.08 -24.79
C THR A 51 -3.97 -0.89 -25.66
N ASN A 52 -4.06 -0.10 -26.73
CA ASN A 52 -2.89 0.33 -27.51
C ASN A 52 -2.14 1.51 -26.87
N CYS A 53 -2.69 2.13 -25.81
CA CYS A 53 -2.11 3.24 -25.09
C CYS A 53 -2.08 2.94 -23.58
N MET A 54 -0.97 2.38 -23.09
CA MET A 54 -0.80 1.98 -21.68
C MET A 54 0.40 2.66 -20.98
N THR A 55 0.78 3.84 -21.44
CA THR A 55 1.84 4.67 -20.83
C THR A 55 1.25 5.84 -20.05
N PRO A 56 2.01 6.49 -19.14
CA PRO A 56 1.59 7.76 -18.55
C PRO A 56 1.12 8.76 -19.62
N GLY A 57 0.06 9.51 -19.30
CA GLY A 57 -0.60 10.43 -20.23
C GLY A 57 -1.62 9.79 -21.19
N CYS A 58 -1.71 8.47 -21.28
CA CYS A 58 -2.84 7.79 -21.94
C CYS A 58 -4.13 7.96 -21.12
N ARG A 59 -5.29 7.73 -21.73
CA ARG A 59 -6.58 7.88 -21.03
C ARG A 59 -7.01 6.61 -20.30
N PHE A 60 -7.61 6.77 -19.13
CA PHE A 60 -8.36 5.71 -18.46
C PHE A 60 -9.86 5.83 -18.69
N ALA A 61 -10.56 4.71 -18.71
CA ALA A 61 -12.02 4.65 -18.81
C ALA A 61 -12.71 4.58 -17.43
N SER A 62 -12.08 3.90 -16.47
CA SER A 62 -12.61 3.69 -15.13
C SER A 62 -11.52 3.32 -14.13
N GLY A 63 -11.91 3.12 -12.86
CA GLY A 63 -11.11 2.34 -11.93
C GLY A 63 -10.95 0.89 -12.38
N PRO A 64 -10.05 0.13 -11.74
CA PRO A 64 -9.78 -1.26 -12.03
C PRO A 64 -10.88 -2.16 -11.46
N ASP A 65 -10.82 -3.44 -11.84
CA ASP A 65 -11.53 -4.48 -11.12
C ASP A 65 -11.13 -4.45 -9.63
N ALA A 66 -12.12 -4.54 -8.75
CA ALA A 66 -11.88 -4.48 -7.31
C ALA A 66 -11.06 -5.69 -6.84
N GLY A 67 -10.03 -5.42 -6.02
CA GLY A 67 -9.23 -6.47 -5.41
C GLY A 67 -10.04 -7.31 -4.41
N PRO A 68 -9.67 -8.60 -4.21
CA PRO A 68 -10.40 -9.52 -3.32
C PRO A 68 -10.36 -9.11 -1.83
N CYS A 69 -9.31 -8.40 -1.42
CA CYS A 69 -9.08 -7.92 -0.06
C CYS A 69 -9.53 -6.46 0.09
N SER A 70 -9.06 -5.56 -0.78
CA SER A 70 -9.40 -4.13 -0.72
C SER A 70 -10.87 -3.86 -1.02
N ALA A 71 -11.50 -4.68 -1.88
CA ALA A 71 -12.89 -4.54 -2.32
C ALA A 71 -13.25 -3.13 -2.81
N GLN A 72 -12.26 -2.36 -3.26
CA GLN A 72 -12.41 -0.95 -3.59
C GLN A 72 -11.89 -0.66 -5.00
N THR A 73 -12.73 -0.10 -5.85
CA THR A 73 -12.26 0.37 -7.16
C THR A 73 -11.33 1.57 -6.99
N GLY A 74 -10.22 1.56 -7.72
CA GLY A 74 -9.21 2.61 -7.79
C GLY A 74 -7.96 2.31 -6.97
N ILE A 75 -8.01 1.29 -6.11
CA ILE A 75 -6.92 0.90 -5.22
C ILE A 75 -6.73 -0.60 -5.30
N LEU A 76 -5.48 -1.05 -5.30
CA LEU A 76 -5.10 -2.42 -4.98
C LEU A 76 -4.07 -2.36 -3.86
N LEU A 77 -4.16 -3.24 -2.86
CA LEU A 77 -3.08 -3.36 -1.89
C LEU A 77 -1.82 -3.86 -2.60
N ASN A 78 -0.63 -3.49 -2.12
CA ASN A 78 0.60 -4.01 -2.72
C ASN A 78 0.64 -5.55 -2.66
N SER A 79 0.09 -6.15 -1.59
CA SER A 79 -0.10 -7.61 -1.50
C SER A 79 -0.96 -8.18 -2.63
N GLU A 80 -2.08 -7.53 -2.96
CA GLU A 80 -2.95 -7.94 -4.06
C GLU A 80 -2.25 -7.79 -5.41
N LEU A 81 -1.49 -6.71 -5.58
CA LEU A 81 -0.73 -6.49 -6.81
C LEU A 81 0.40 -7.51 -6.98
N ASP A 82 1.06 -7.92 -5.89
CA ASP A 82 2.07 -8.99 -5.93
C ASP A 82 1.48 -10.34 -6.31
N ASP A 83 0.29 -10.67 -5.80
CA ASP A 83 -0.44 -11.87 -6.21
C ASP A 83 -0.78 -11.82 -7.70
N ILE A 84 -1.30 -10.69 -8.19
CA ILE A 84 -1.61 -10.48 -9.62
C ILE A 84 -0.36 -10.64 -10.48
N ARG A 85 0.75 -9.98 -10.08
CA ARG A 85 2.03 -10.04 -10.79
C ARG A 85 2.57 -11.45 -10.86
N THR A 86 2.55 -12.17 -9.75
CA THR A 86 3.04 -13.55 -9.66
C THR A 86 2.19 -14.47 -10.52
N ASN A 87 0.87 -14.42 -10.37
CA ASN A 87 -0.08 -15.29 -11.10
C ASN A 87 -0.05 -15.06 -12.62
N LYS A 88 0.16 -13.82 -13.06
CA LYS A 88 0.22 -13.47 -14.50
C LYS A 88 1.65 -13.34 -15.04
N SER A 89 2.68 -13.62 -14.24
CA SER A 89 4.10 -13.48 -14.62
C SER A 89 4.45 -12.09 -15.17
N LEU A 90 3.92 -11.05 -14.53
CA LEU A 90 4.09 -9.65 -14.97
C LEU A 90 5.42 -9.07 -14.52
N THR A 91 6.08 -8.35 -15.43
CA THR A 91 7.30 -7.59 -15.13
C THR A 91 6.97 -6.09 -15.13
N PRO A 92 7.06 -5.41 -13.98
CA PRO A 92 6.91 -3.96 -13.90
C PRO A 92 8.01 -3.21 -14.65
N THR A 93 7.70 -1.99 -15.09
CA THR A 93 8.66 -1.04 -15.65
C THR A 93 8.85 0.11 -14.67
N LEU A 94 10.11 0.42 -14.34
CA LEU A 94 10.46 1.54 -13.48
C LEU A 94 10.38 2.85 -14.28
N ASP A 95 9.51 3.75 -13.86
CA ASP A 95 9.64 5.18 -14.18
C ASP A 95 10.60 5.81 -13.18
N LYS A 96 11.83 6.08 -13.63
CA LYS A 96 12.88 6.63 -12.77
C LYS A 96 12.65 8.07 -12.38
N GLU A 97 11.98 8.85 -13.22
CA GLU A 97 11.75 10.27 -12.99
C GLU A 97 10.63 10.46 -11.96
N ALA A 98 9.52 9.73 -12.15
CA ALA A 98 8.44 9.68 -11.17
C ALA A 98 8.78 8.84 -9.92
N ALA A 99 9.85 8.04 -9.97
CA ALA A 99 10.27 7.08 -8.94
C ALA A 99 9.15 6.12 -8.51
N VAL A 100 8.52 5.48 -9.49
CA VAL A 100 7.43 4.51 -9.30
C VAL A 100 7.58 3.30 -10.22
N GLN A 101 7.01 2.17 -9.83
CA GLN A 101 6.83 1.04 -10.72
C GLN A 101 5.49 1.15 -11.45
N ILE A 102 5.50 0.83 -12.74
CA ILE A 102 4.31 0.73 -13.59
C ILE A 102 4.13 -0.72 -13.98
N VAL A 103 2.93 -1.28 -13.79
CA VAL A 103 2.59 -2.62 -14.25
C VAL A 103 1.27 -2.62 -15.00
N THR A 104 1.21 -3.41 -16.06
CA THR A 104 0.07 -3.48 -16.97
C THR A 104 -0.32 -4.92 -17.22
N TRP A 105 -1.62 -5.23 -17.27
CA TRP A 105 -2.14 -6.55 -17.63
C TRP A 105 -3.54 -6.42 -18.22
N ASP A 106 -3.86 -7.22 -19.24
CA ASP A 106 -5.15 -7.14 -19.94
C ASP A 106 -5.48 -5.69 -20.38
N ASN A 107 -6.49 -5.07 -19.77
CA ASN A 107 -6.86 -3.65 -19.92
C ASN A 107 -6.62 -2.83 -18.64
N GLN A 108 -5.84 -3.36 -17.70
CA GLN A 108 -5.54 -2.75 -16.41
C GLN A 108 -4.13 -2.16 -16.40
N TRP A 109 -3.99 -1.06 -15.68
CA TRP A 109 -2.74 -0.33 -15.49
C TRP A 109 -2.64 0.07 -14.02
N ALA A 110 -1.48 -0.10 -13.40
CA ALA A 110 -1.26 0.26 -12.01
C ALA A 110 0.10 0.90 -11.78
N THR A 111 0.15 1.84 -10.83
CA THR A 111 1.39 2.36 -10.25
C THR A 111 1.51 2.00 -8.80
N TYR A 112 2.70 1.61 -8.39
CA TYR A 112 3.00 1.19 -7.02
C TYR A 112 4.45 1.43 -6.66
N ASP A 113 4.76 1.26 -5.38
CA ASP A 113 6.12 1.33 -4.87
C ASP A 113 6.65 -0.04 -4.44
N ASP A 114 7.93 -0.27 -4.69
CA ASP A 114 8.67 -1.48 -4.30
C ASP A 114 10.02 -1.14 -3.66
N GLU A 115 10.85 -2.14 -3.38
CA GLU A 115 12.19 -1.93 -2.80
C GLU A 115 13.04 -0.97 -3.67
N THR A 116 12.89 -1.01 -5.00
CA THR A 116 13.64 -0.13 -5.91
C THR A 116 13.20 1.31 -5.75
N THR A 117 11.89 1.57 -5.75
CA THR A 117 11.38 2.94 -5.62
C THR A 117 11.52 3.47 -4.19
N PHE A 118 11.43 2.61 -3.17
CA PHE A 118 11.74 2.97 -1.78
C PHE A 118 13.16 3.50 -1.62
N LYS A 119 14.15 2.95 -2.35
CA LYS A 119 15.53 3.46 -2.35
C LYS A 119 15.57 4.88 -2.91
N LEU A 120 15.01 5.09 -4.10
CA LEU A 120 14.96 6.40 -4.75
C LEU A 120 14.25 7.45 -3.87
N ARG A 121 13.12 7.08 -3.30
CA ARG A 121 12.30 7.92 -2.42
C ARG A 121 13.02 8.26 -1.12
N THR A 122 13.64 7.28 -0.47
CA THR A 122 14.38 7.51 0.77
C THR A 122 15.64 8.36 0.52
N GLU A 123 16.31 8.17 -0.62
CA GLU A 123 17.42 9.04 -1.05
C GLU A 123 16.95 10.47 -1.30
N PHE A 124 15.80 10.67 -1.96
CA PHE A 124 15.18 11.98 -2.11
C PHE A 124 14.88 12.65 -0.76
N ALA A 125 14.25 11.92 0.16
CA ALA A 125 13.94 12.43 1.50
C ALA A 125 15.21 12.84 2.26
N LYS A 126 16.27 12.04 2.17
CA LYS A 126 17.57 12.34 2.77
C LYS A 126 18.21 13.58 2.15
N ASN A 127 18.23 13.68 0.82
CA ASN A 127 18.84 14.80 0.10
C ASN A 127 18.09 16.13 0.32
N THR A 128 16.80 16.05 0.61
CA THR A 128 15.95 17.21 0.95
C THR A 128 15.92 17.51 2.46
N CYS A 129 16.66 16.73 3.27
CA CYS A 129 16.69 16.84 4.73
C CYS A 129 15.31 16.70 5.40
N LEU A 130 14.43 15.88 4.84
CA LEU A 130 13.13 15.59 5.44
C LEU A 130 13.30 14.89 6.79
N GLY A 131 12.36 15.12 7.71
CA GLY A 131 12.35 14.54 9.06
C GLY A 131 12.21 13.02 9.10
N GLY A 132 11.68 12.42 8.03
CA GLY A 132 11.61 10.98 7.86
C GLY A 132 10.63 10.55 6.78
N VAL A 133 10.24 9.28 6.86
CA VAL A 133 9.20 8.68 6.00
C VAL A 133 8.10 8.06 6.87
N MET A 134 6.87 8.04 6.36
CA MET A 134 5.69 7.42 6.96
C MET A 134 5.09 6.46 5.94
N VAL A 135 4.54 5.32 6.39
CA VAL A 135 3.91 4.33 5.51
C VAL A 135 2.40 4.36 5.65
N TRP A 136 1.70 4.38 4.51
CA TRP A 136 0.26 4.16 4.43
C TRP A 136 -0.04 2.90 3.60
N ALA A 137 -0.54 1.82 4.18
CA ALA A 137 -0.57 1.54 5.62
C ALA A 137 0.11 0.20 5.86
N VAL A 138 0.57 -0.02 7.10
CA VAL A 138 1.21 -1.28 7.49
C VAL A 138 0.29 -2.49 7.27
N SER A 139 -1.03 -2.32 7.34
CA SER A 139 -2.04 -3.34 7.04
C SER A 139 -2.11 -3.73 5.56
N HIS A 140 -1.52 -2.95 4.66
CA HIS A 140 -1.49 -3.23 3.22
C HIS A 140 -0.21 -3.97 2.79
N ASP A 141 0.70 -4.21 3.74
CA ASP A 141 1.91 -5.01 3.53
C ASP A 141 1.58 -6.49 3.34
N THR A 142 2.49 -7.28 2.77
CA THR A 142 2.33 -8.73 2.66
C THR A 142 2.23 -9.38 4.04
N TYR A 143 1.70 -10.61 4.10
CA TYR A 143 1.53 -11.34 5.36
C TYR A 143 2.85 -11.50 6.13
N ASP A 144 3.98 -11.54 5.43
CA ASP A 144 5.30 -11.64 6.00
C ASP A 144 5.95 -10.27 6.24
N GLY A 145 5.34 -9.15 5.88
CA GLY A 145 5.89 -7.81 6.10
C GLY A 145 7.05 -7.46 5.16
N SER A 146 6.98 -7.90 3.90
CA SER A 146 8.06 -7.75 2.93
C SER A 146 8.40 -6.28 2.63
N TYR A 147 7.39 -5.41 2.50
CA TYR A 147 7.60 -3.99 2.21
C TYR A 147 8.18 -3.26 3.42
N SER A 148 7.70 -3.57 4.63
CA SER A 148 8.25 -3.03 5.89
C SER A 148 9.72 -3.41 6.06
N ARG A 149 10.09 -4.67 5.80
CA ARG A 149 11.49 -5.11 5.85
C ARG A 149 12.36 -4.44 4.80
N ALA A 150 11.87 -4.34 3.57
CA ALA A 150 12.56 -3.64 2.49
C ALA A 150 12.85 -2.17 2.88
N LEU A 151 11.85 -1.45 3.40
CA LEU A 151 12.01 -0.07 3.84
C LEU A 151 12.96 0.06 5.05
N ALA A 152 12.88 -0.86 6.02
CA ALA A 152 13.78 -0.89 7.16
C ALA A 152 15.23 -1.13 6.76
N ALA A 153 15.49 -1.97 5.75
CA ALA A 153 16.83 -2.23 5.24
C ALA A 153 17.48 -1.00 4.57
N ILE A 154 16.66 -0.09 4.03
CA ILE A 154 17.13 1.13 3.34
C ILE A 154 17.42 2.28 4.33
N SER A 155 16.73 2.33 5.48
CA SER A 155 16.87 3.42 6.44
C SER A 155 18.10 3.23 7.35
N PRO A 156 19.13 4.12 7.32
CA PRO A 156 20.34 3.96 8.12
C PRO A 156 20.14 4.13 9.64
N ARG A 157 18.96 4.59 10.09
CA ARG A 157 18.57 4.65 11.51
C ARG A 157 17.77 3.43 11.97
N SER A 158 17.67 2.38 11.15
CA SER A 158 16.79 1.21 11.35
C SER A 158 17.15 0.27 12.51
N ASN A 159 18.15 0.58 13.34
CA ASN A 159 18.26 -0.03 14.66
C ASN A 159 16.98 0.20 15.53
N GLN A 160 16.07 1.09 15.11
CA GLN A 160 14.75 1.30 15.71
C GLN A 160 13.58 0.59 14.99
N PHE A 161 13.72 0.25 13.71
CA PHE A 161 12.76 -0.62 13.01
C PHE A 161 13.28 -2.05 13.10
N LYS A 162 13.31 -2.60 14.33
CA LYS A 162 13.31 -4.06 14.46
C LYS A 162 11.99 -4.52 13.87
N ALA A 163 12.02 -5.09 12.66
CA ALA A 163 10.97 -5.99 12.23
C ALA A 163 10.69 -6.91 13.42
N LEU A 164 9.42 -6.95 13.86
CA LEU A 164 9.02 -7.76 15.00
C LEU A 164 9.60 -9.15 14.79
N THR A 165 10.61 -9.47 15.58
CA THR A 165 11.30 -10.75 15.47
C THR A 165 10.45 -11.69 16.29
N VAL A 166 9.56 -12.42 15.62
CA VAL A 166 8.79 -13.48 16.26
C VAL A 166 9.79 -14.58 16.61
N SER A 167 10.30 -14.51 17.84
CA SER A 167 11.20 -15.52 18.39
C SER A 167 10.37 -16.72 18.82
N SER A 168 10.76 -17.91 18.37
CA SER A 168 10.20 -19.20 18.78
C SER A 168 10.48 -19.54 20.26
N ASP A 169 11.30 -18.75 20.94
CA ASP A 169 11.90 -19.16 22.20
C ASP A 169 11.27 -18.39 23.39
N GLY A 170 10.00 -18.72 23.63
CA GLY A 170 9.44 -18.85 24.99
C GLY A 170 9.03 -17.58 25.75
N LEU A 171 7.88 -17.00 25.40
CA LEU A 171 6.74 -16.72 26.29
C LEU A 171 5.56 -16.33 25.38
N THR A 172 4.38 -16.92 25.59
CA THR A 172 3.23 -16.97 24.67
C THR A 172 3.51 -17.69 23.33
N VAL A 173 3.07 -18.95 23.26
CA VAL A 173 2.68 -19.56 21.98
C VAL A 173 1.43 -18.81 21.54
N THR A 174 1.59 -17.71 20.80
CA THR A 174 0.63 -17.45 19.73
C THR A 174 0.93 -18.52 18.70
N GLU A 175 0.05 -19.49 18.61
CA GLU A 175 -0.02 -20.39 17.49
C GLU A 175 -0.06 -19.49 16.24
N ASP A 176 1.05 -19.46 15.50
CA ASP A 176 1.14 -18.76 14.21
C ASP A 176 0.34 -19.60 13.20
N GLU A 177 -0.97 -19.66 13.39
CA GLU A 177 -1.87 -19.80 12.26
C GLU A 177 -1.61 -18.56 11.41
N ARG A 178 -0.77 -18.71 10.39
CA ARG A 178 -0.48 -17.68 9.38
C ARG A 178 -1.75 -17.43 8.59
N VAL A 179 -2.73 -16.80 9.22
CA VAL A 179 -3.96 -16.37 8.58
C VAL A 179 -3.56 -15.23 7.65
N ARG A 180 -3.97 -15.33 6.38
CA ARG A 180 -3.86 -14.23 5.42
C ARG A 180 -4.46 -12.97 6.08
N GLN A 181 -3.85 -11.81 5.82
CA GLN A 181 -4.25 -10.46 6.27
C GLN A 181 -5.68 -10.36 6.84
N CYS A 182 -5.86 -9.79 8.04
CA CYS A 182 -7.19 -9.70 8.66
C CYS A 182 -8.20 -8.97 7.75
N LYS A 183 -9.36 -9.59 7.51
CA LYS A 183 -10.49 -9.01 6.77
C LYS A 183 -11.72 -8.94 7.67
N TRP A 184 -12.38 -7.79 7.70
CA TRP A 184 -13.70 -7.64 8.31
C TRP A 184 -14.77 -8.17 7.35
N THR A 185 -15.64 -9.06 7.82
CA THR A 185 -16.81 -9.51 7.06
C THR A 185 -17.96 -8.52 7.23
N ASN A 186 -18.82 -8.41 6.22
CA ASN A 186 -20.03 -7.62 6.35
C ASN A 186 -21.02 -8.28 7.33
N CYS A 187 -22.02 -7.52 7.77
CA CYS A 187 -23.02 -7.97 8.72
C CYS A 187 -23.74 -9.25 8.25
N GLY A 188 -23.77 -10.26 9.12
CA GLY A 188 -24.40 -11.56 8.84
C GLY A 188 -23.60 -12.46 7.88
N GLN A 189 -22.41 -12.06 7.44
CA GLN A 189 -21.52 -12.90 6.66
C GLN A 189 -20.53 -13.65 7.55
N THR A 190 -20.24 -14.90 7.18
CA THR A 190 -19.17 -15.71 7.78
C THR A 190 -17.84 -15.43 7.09
N CYS A 191 -16.73 -15.78 7.75
CA CYS A 191 -15.41 -15.75 7.14
C CYS A 191 -15.39 -16.64 5.87
N PRO A 192 -14.74 -16.21 4.78
CA PRO A 192 -14.50 -17.07 3.62
C PRO A 192 -13.71 -18.33 3.99
N ASP A 193 -13.78 -19.36 3.15
CA ASP A 193 -13.24 -20.70 3.43
C ASP A 193 -11.72 -20.75 3.73
N ASP A 194 -10.97 -19.69 3.40
CA ASP A 194 -9.54 -19.54 3.68
C ASP A 194 -9.20 -18.55 4.82
N TYR A 195 -10.20 -18.08 5.58
CA TYR A 195 -10.04 -17.17 6.71
C TYR A 195 -10.61 -17.75 8.01
N VAL A 196 -9.92 -17.51 9.12
CA VAL A 196 -10.37 -17.90 10.46
C VAL A 196 -11.02 -16.72 11.16
N ALA A 197 -12.18 -16.95 11.79
CA ALA A 197 -12.87 -15.92 12.56
C ALA A 197 -12.06 -15.55 13.81
N VAL A 198 -11.75 -14.26 13.95
CA VAL A 198 -10.99 -13.76 15.12
C VAL A 198 -11.93 -13.67 16.32
N SER A 199 -11.60 -14.38 17.40
CA SER A 199 -12.33 -14.27 18.66
C SER A 199 -11.94 -12.99 19.41
N ARG A 200 -12.88 -12.37 20.12
CA ARG A 200 -12.58 -11.27 21.04
C ARG A 200 -11.70 -11.77 22.19
N SER A 201 -10.78 -10.92 22.62
CA SER A 201 -9.89 -11.16 23.75
C SER A 201 -9.80 -9.96 24.70
N ASP A 202 -10.60 -8.92 24.47
CA ASP A 202 -10.62 -7.70 25.27
C ASP A 202 -11.41 -7.86 26.59
N PRO A 203 -11.11 -7.06 27.63
CA PRO A 203 -11.78 -7.18 28.93
C PRO A 203 -13.31 -7.05 28.83
N GLY A 204 -14.03 -8.12 29.19
CA GLY A 204 -15.50 -8.15 29.20
C GLY A 204 -16.15 -8.97 28.09
N TYR A 205 -15.37 -9.60 27.22
CA TYR A 205 -15.89 -10.49 26.18
C TYR A 205 -16.56 -11.75 26.77
N ARG A 206 -17.55 -12.29 26.06
CA ARG A 206 -18.16 -13.60 26.37
C ARG A 206 -17.39 -14.71 25.64
N LYS A 207 -17.29 -15.89 26.25
CA LYS A 207 -16.63 -17.04 25.62
C LYS A 207 -17.33 -17.40 24.30
N GLY A 208 -16.58 -17.40 23.20
CA GLY A 208 -17.09 -17.64 21.84
C GLY A 208 -17.57 -16.37 21.11
N GLU A 209 -17.41 -15.19 21.69
CA GLU A 209 -17.72 -13.93 21.04
C GLU A 209 -16.66 -13.58 19.99
N LEU A 210 -17.10 -13.32 18.75
CA LEU A 210 -16.24 -12.97 17.63
C LEU A 210 -16.00 -11.46 17.60
N MET A 211 -14.83 -11.07 17.10
CA MET A 211 -14.49 -9.69 16.81
C MET A 211 -15.30 -9.25 15.58
N MET A 212 -16.26 -8.35 15.79
CA MET A 212 -17.15 -7.85 14.74
C MET A 212 -16.97 -6.34 14.58
N ASP A 213 -17.03 -5.83 13.36
CA ASP A 213 -17.16 -4.40 13.13
C ASP A 213 -18.58 -3.96 13.54
N SER A 214 -18.66 -3.15 14.58
CA SER A 214 -19.93 -2.67 15.14
C SER A 214 -20.46 -1.41 14.47
N ILE A 215 -19.71 -0.83 13.53
CA ILE A 215 -20.03 0.48 12.94
C ILE A 215 -21.20 0.37 11.95
N ASP A 216 -21.35 -0.76 11.25
CA ASP A 216 -22.31 -0.89 10.13
C ASP A 216 -23.42 -1.95 10.32
N CYS A 217 -23.49 -2.63 11.46
CA CYS A 217 -24.53 -3.66 11.67
C CYS A 217 -25.78 -3.12 12.39
N PRO A 218 -26.97 -3.13 11.74
CA PRO A 218 -28.20 -2.76 12.42
C PRO A 218 -28.43 -3.68 13.63
N LYS A 219 -28.76 -3.05 14.77
CA LYS A 219 -29.10 -3.73 16.01
C LYS A 219 -30.41 -4.50 15.92
#